data_AF-A0A4R6MFS7-F1
#
_entry.id   AF-A0A4R6MFS7-F1
#
_cell.length_a   1.000
_cell.length_b   1.000
_cell.length_c   1.000
_cell.angle_alpha   90.00
_cell.angle_beta   90.00
_cell.angle_gamma   90.00
#
_symmetry.space_group_name_H-M   'P 1'
#
loop_
_entity.id
_entity.type
_entity.pdbx_description
1 polymer ?
#
loop_
_entity_poly.entity_id
_entity_poly.type
_entity_poly.pdbx_seq_one_letter_code
_entity_poly.pdbx_strand_id
1 'polypeptide(L)'
;MKKLITVFLLMASSKFGALAIDKSNGFYYSWSYDQSTLADAEKRALEECSEKGGKGTVVLIWSGEGCAAYRTIAGSSINNAFGWGVAKTKQEADNIATSECLKRSNGKPASNYVWACN
;
A
#
# COMPACT_ATOMS: atom_id res chain seq x y z
N MET A 1 43.55 31.44 9.55
CA MET A 1 42.10 31.39 9.83
C MET A 1 41.51 30.22 9.06
N LYS A 2 41.15 29.11 9.73
CA LYS A 2 40.55 27.93 9.09
C LYS A 2 39.02 28.11 9.09
N LYS A 3 38.42 28.24 7.91
CA LYS A 3 36.95 28.25 7.76
C LYS A 3 36.44 26.85 8.09
N LEU A 4 35.62 26.75 9.13
CA LEU A 4 34.88 25.53 9.44
C LEU A 4 33.72 25.43 8.43
N ILE A 5 33.77 24.46 7.53
CA ILE A 5 32.67 24.14 6.63
C ILE A 5 31.81 23.10 7.36
N THR A 6 30.68 23.54 7.91
CA THR A 6 29.67 22.64 8.46
C THR A 6 28.86 22.08 7.29
N VAL A 7 29.08 20.81 6.95
CA VAL A 7 28.24 20.08 5.99
C VAL A 7 27.01 19.58 6.72
N PHE A 8 25.83 20.11 6.40
CA PHE A 8 24.55 19.52 6.80
C PHE A 8 24.30 18.31 5.89
N LEU A 9 24.47 17.09 6.43
CA LEU A 9 23.92 15.90 5.78
C LEU A 9 22.39 15.94 5.91
N LEU A 10 21.68 16.18 4.81
CA LEU A 10 20.26 15.88 4.71
C LEU A 10 20.11 14.35 4.66
N MET A 11 19.93 13.73 5.83
CA MET A 11 19.48 12.34 5.89
C MET A 11 18.07 12.32 5.29
N ALA A 12 17.91 11.81 4.07
CA ALA A 12 16.60 11.58 3.49
C ALA A 12 15.83 10.63 4.42
N SER A 13 14.90 11.17 5.22
CA SER A 13 14.04 10.34 6.06
C SER A 13 13.18 9.52 5.14
N SER A 14 13.40 8.21 5.11
CA SER A 14 12.56 7.30 4.32
C SER A 14 11.11 7.49 4.75
N LYS A 15 10.25 7.74 3.76
CA LYS A 15 8.80 7.76 3.96
C LYS A 15 8.26 6.35 3.94
N PHE A 16 7.19 6.11 4.69
CA PHE A 16 6.57 4.81 4.83
C PHE A 16 5.11 4.87 4.40
N GLY A 17 4.66 3.77 3.79
CA GLY A 17 3.27 3.51 3.52
C GLY A 17 2.86 2.10 3.91
N ALA A 18 1.56 1.91 4.12
CA ALA A 18 0.98 0.63 4.50
C ALA A 18 -0.41 0.46 3.86
N LEU A 19 -0.78 -0.80 3.59
CA LEU A 19 -2.10 -1.23 3.15
C LEU A 19 -2.71 -2.12 4.24
N ALA A 20 -3.90 -1.76 4.69
CA ALA A 20 -4.73 -2.62 5.52
C ALA A 20 -5.96 -3.10 4.75
N ILE A 21 -6.26 -4.39 4.83
CA ILE A 21 -7.48 -4.98 4.26
C ILE A 21 -8.22 -5.78 5.32
N ASP A 22 -9.54 -5.80 5.25
CA ASP A 22 -10.35 -6.78 5.94
C ASP A 22 -10.30 -8.10 5.17
N LYS A 23 -9.51 -9.05 5.66
CA LYS A 23 -9.31 -10.35 5.00
C LYS A 23 -10.57 -11.21 4.92
N SER A 24 -11.63 -10.88 5.68
CA SER A 24 -12.86 -11.68 5.67
C SER A 24 -13.76 -11.40 4.46
N ASN A 25 -13.64 -10.21 3.88
CA ASN A 25 -14.48 -9.74 2.77
C ASN A 25 -13.72 -9.03 1.64
N GLY A 26 -12.49 -8.56 1.89
CA GLY A 26 -11.68 -7.78 0.95
C GLY A 26 -12.29 -6.43 0.54
N PHE A 27 -13.48 -6.10 1.03
CA PHE A 27 -14.28 -4.93 0.69
C PHE A 27 -13.79 -3.70 1.44
N TYR A 28 -13.53 -3.84 2.73
CA TYR A 28 -12.93 -2.79 3.52
C TYR A 28 -11.41 -2.83 3.36
N TYR A 29 -10.87 -1.72 2.86
CA TYR A 29 -9.43 -1.50 2.76
C TYR A 29 -9.10 -0.02 3.00
N SER A 30 -7.86 0.23 3.36
CA SER A 30 -7.33 1.56 3.66
C SER A 30 -5.82 1.57 3.51
N TRP A 31 -5.28 2.78 3.47
CA TRP A 31 -3.88 3.01 3.17
C TRP A 31 -3.35 4.15 4.02
N SER A 32 -2.04 4.15 4.20
CA SER A 32 -1.29 5.33 4.60
C SER A 32 -0.08 5.47 3.68
N TYR A 33 0.38 6.68 3.46
CA TYR A 33 1.59 6.97 2.71
C TYR A 33 2.25 8.22 3.31
N ASP A 34 3.48 8.52 2.92
CA ASP A 34 4.27 9.67 3.40
C ASP A 34 4.50 9.75 4.91
N GLN A 35 4.30 8.64 5.63
CA GLN A 35 4.50 8.60 7.07
C GLN A 35 5.98 8.64 7.42
N SER A 36 6.31 9.31 8.52
CA SER A 36 7.69 9.46 9.00
C SER A 36 8.24 8.17 9.59
N THR A 37 7.37 7.26 10.04
CA THR A 37 7.76 5.97 10.63
C THR A 37 6.88 4.84 10.09
N LEU A 38 7.43 3.62 10.11
CA LEU A 38 6.68 2.40 9.78
C LEU A 38 5.48 2.22 10.72
N ALA A 39 5.66 2.48 12.02
CA ALA A 39 4.59 2.33 13.00
C ALA A 39 3.42 3.29 12.76
N ASP A 40 3.70 4.53 12.36
CA ASP A 40 2.66 5.51 12.01
C ASP A 40 1.91 5.08 10.75
N ALA A 41 2.61 4.50 9.76
CA ALA A 41 1.98 3.94 8.58
C ALA A 41 1.02 2.80 8.91
N GLU A 42 1.49 1.78 9.62
CA GLU A 42 0.64 0.65 10.02
C GLU A 42 -0.56 1.11 10.84
N LYS A 43 -0.32 1.95 11.86
CA LYS A 43 -1.37 2.47 12.72
C LYS A 43 -2.43 3.22 11.92
N ARG A 44 -2.02 4.16 11.08
CA ARG A 44 -2.95 4.97 10.29
C ARG A 44 -3.77 4.14 9.32
N ALA A 45 -3.13 3.19 8.62
CA ALA A 45 -3.84 2.28 7.74
C ALA A 45 -4.88 1.44 8.51
N LEU A 46 -4.53 0.91 9.68
CA LEU A 46 -5.46 0.13 10.51
C LEU A 46 -6.63 0.98 11.05
N GLU A 47 -6.36 2.19 11.55
CA GLU A 47 -7.37 3.13 12.04
C GLU A 47 -8.39 3.45 10.94
N GLU A 48 -7.93 3.81 9.75
CA GLU A 48 -8.83 4.09 8.62
C GLU A 48 -9.63 2.85 8.17
N CYS A 49 -9.09 1.63 8.33
CA CYS A 49 -9.84 0.42 8.04
C CYS A 49 -10.99 0.24 9.04
N SER A 50 -10.70 0.46 10.31
CA SER A 50 -11.65 0.37 11.41
C SER A 50 -12.74 1.44 11.30
N GLU A 51 -12.39 2.68 10.94
CA GLU A 51 -13.33 3.78 10.73
C GLU A 51 -14.34 3.49 9.61
N LYS A 52 -13.91 2.74 8.58
CA LYS A 52 -14.79 2.26 7.51
C LYS A 52 -15.67 1.07 7.92
N GLY A 53 -15.48 0.53 9.13
CA GLY A 53 -16.21 -0.62 9.67
C GLY A 53 -15.57 -1.98 9.39
N GLY A 54 -14.34 -2.01 8.85
CA GLY A 54 -13.61 -3.24 8.55
C GLY A 54 -12.76 -3.77 9.70
N LYS A 55 -12.41 -5.06 9.66
CA LYS A 55 -11.40 -5.67 10.53
C LYS A 55 -10.03 -5.69 9.85
N GLY A 56 -9.40 -4.52 9.79
CA GLY A 56 -8.15 -4.31 9.06
C GLY A 56 -7.00 -5.20 9.52
N THR A 57 -6.26 -5.75 8.56
CA THR A 57 -4.96 -6.39 8.75
C THR A 57 -3.98 -5.79 7.77
N VAL A 58 -2.81 -5.36 8.25
CA VAL A 58 -1.72 -4.88 7.37
C VAL A 58 -1.24 -6.05 6.51
N VAL A 59 -1.27 -5.88 5.19
CA VAL A 59 -0.85 -6.89 4.20
C VAL A 59 0.30 -6.43 3.32
N LEU A 60 0.59 -5.13 3.34
CA LEU A 60 1.70 -4.55 2.60
C LEU A 60 2.24 -3.35 3.36
N ILE A 61 3.56 -3.22 3.36
CA ILE A 61 4.31 -2.07 3.85
C ILE A 61 5.36 -1.75 2.79
N TRP A 62 5.61 -0.47 2.53
CA TRP A 62 6.69 -0.03 1.66
C TRP A 62 7.38 1.21 2.21
N SER A 63 8.63 1.42 1.81
CA SER A 63 9.46 2.53 2.27
C SER A 63 10.24 3.16 1.13
N GLY A 64 10.56 4.45 1.25
CA GLY A 64 11.25 5.22 0.24
C GLY A 64 10.33 5.61 -0.93
N GLU A 65 10.92 5.98 -2.07
CA GLU A 65 10.25 6.58 -3.25
C GLU A 65 9.42 5.57 -4.08
N GLY A 66 9.01 4.45 -3.49
CA GLY A 66 8.23 3.41 -4.16
C GLY A 66 6.73 3.73 -4.21
N CYS A 67 6.05 3.12 -5.18
CA CYS A 67 4.60 3.11 -5.31
C CYS A 67 4.04 1.73 -4.95
N ALA A 68 2.87 1.72 -4.32
CA ALA A 68 2.08 0.55 -4.05
C ALA A 68 0.74 0.61 -4.80
N ALA A 69 0.23 -0.56 -5.18
CA ALA A 69 -1.08 -0.71 -5.82
C ALA A 69 -1.85 -1.89 -5.20
N TYR A 70 -3.18 -1.79 -5.19
CA TYR A 70 -4.10 -2.85 -4.79
C TYR A 70 -5.19 -2.98 -5.84
N ARG A 71 -5.51 -4.24 -6.17
CA ARG A 71 -6.47 -4.64 -7.18
C ARG A 71 -7.46 -5.61 -6.57
N THR A 72 -8.74 -5.41 -6.82
CA THR A 72 -9.81 -6.34 -6.43
C THR A 72 -10.81 -6.53 -7.58
N ILE A 73 -11.73 -7.48 -7.43
CA ILE A 73 -12.83 -7.69 -8.37
C ILE A 73 -14.07 -6.96 -7.87
N ALA A 74 -14.68 -6.15 -8.73
CA ALA A 74 -15.93 -5.47 -8.40
C ALA A 74 -17.08 -6.45 -8.14
N GLY A 75 -17.89 -6.18 -7.12
CA GLY A 75 -19.14 -6.91 -6.84
C GLY A 75 -18.97 -8.39 -6.51
N SER A 76 -17.76 -8.82 -6.15
CA SER A 76 -17.46 -10.25 -6.02
C SER A 76 -17.63 -10.76 -4.59
N SER A 77 -18.55 -11.71 -4.42
CA SER A 77 -18.62 -12.64 -3.29
C SER A 77 -17.49 -13.68 -3.27
N ILE A 78 -16.54 -13.60 -4.22
CA ILE A 78 -15.24 -14.29 -4.11
C ILE A 78 -14.42 -13.47 -3.12
N ASN A 79 -14.66 -13.71 -1.84
CA ASN A 79 -14.22 -12.89 -0.70
C ASN A 79 -12.69 -12.65 -0.63
N ASN A 80 -11.88 -13.31 -1.46
CA ASN A 80 -10.42 -13.30 -1.39
C ASN A 80 -9.69 -13.03 -2.73
N ALA A 81 -10.41 -12.63 -3.80
CA ALA A 81 -9.80 -12.31 -5.09
C ALA A 81 -9.27 -10.86 -5.10
N PHE A 82 -8.07 -10.69 -4.57
CA PHE A 82 -7.36 -9.43 -4.52
C PHE A 82 -5.87 -9.61 -4.80
N GLY A 83 -5.16 -8.52 -5.04
CA GLY A 83 -3.71 -8.52 -5.23
C GLY A 83 -3.10 -7.17 -4.94
N TRP A 84 -1.84 -7.16 -4.51
CA TRP A 84 -1.10 -5.94 -4.29
C TRP A 84 0.32 -6.04 -4.84
N GLY A 85 0.92 -4.89 -5.10
CA GLY A 85 2.27 -4.80 -5.64
C GLY A 85 2.97 -3.54 -5.16
N VAL A 86 4.29 -3.63 -5.03
CA VAL A 86 5.18 -2.49 -4.77
C VAL A 86 6.24 -2.46 -5.85
N ALA A 87 6.49 -1.28 -6.40
CA ALA A 87 7.52 -1.06 -7.40
C ALA A 87 8.00 0.39 -7.40
N LYS A 88 9.02 0.69 -8.21
CA LYS A 88 9.49 2.08 -8.39
C LYS A 88 8.48 2.97 -9.10
N THR A 89 7.56 2.39 -9.85
CA THR A 89 6.54 3.14 -10.60
C THR A 89 5.15 2.60 -10.31
N LYS A 90 4.16 3.49 -10.38
CA LYS A 90 2.74 3.13 -10.30
C LYS A 90 2.37 2.03 -11.30
N GLN A 91 2.85 2.13 -12.54
CA GLN A 91 2.53 1.18 -13.62
C GLN A 91 3.02 -0.24 -13.28
N GLU A 92 4.25 -0.35 -12.78
CA GLU A 92 4.83 -1.64 -12.42
C GLU A 92 4.16 -2.24 -11.17
N ALA A 93 3.87 -1.41 -10.15
CA ALA A 93 3.14 -1.83 -8.97
C ALA A 93 1.75 -2.36 -9.33
N ASP A 94 1.06 -1.68 -10.26
CA ASP A 94 -0.24 -2.09 -10.78
C ASP A 94 -0.19 -3.40 -11.58
N ASN A 95 0.83 -3.58 -12.42
CA ASN A 95 1.03 -4.84 -13.14
C ASN A 95 1.20 -6.03 -12.18
N ILE A 96 1.94 -5.84 -11.09
CA ILE A 96 2.11 -6.84 -10.02
C ILE A 96 0.77 -7.12 -9.33
N ALA A 97 0.09 -6.07 -8.86
CA ALA A 97 -1.21 -6.19 -8.18
C ALA A 97 -2.27 -6.89 -9.07
N THR A 98 -2.26 -6.57 -10.36
CA THR A 98 -3.14 -7.19 -11.35
C THR A 98 -2.81 -8.68 -11.52
N SER A 99 -1.54 -9.03 -11.72
CA SER A 99 -1.11 -10.43 -11.86
C SER A 99 -1.51 -11.27 -10.64
N GLU A 100 -1.29 -10.72 -9.44
CA GLU A 100 -1.72 -11.31 -8.18
C GLU A 100 -3.23 -11.54 -8.10
N CYS A 101 -4.03 -10.52 -8.41
CA CYS A 101 -5.49 -10.62 -8.37
C CYS A 101 -6.02 -11.65 -9.39
N LEU A 102 -5.49 -11.65 -10.62
CA LEU A 102 -5.86 -12.59 -11.68
C LEU A 102 -5.56 -14.05 -11.29
N LYS A 103 -4.44 -14.31 -10.61
CA LYS A 103 -4.11 -15.65 -10.09
C LYS A 103 -5.16 -16.13 -9.08
N ARG A 104 -5.58 -15.26 -8.17
CA ARG A 104 -6.56 -15.60 -7.12
C ARG A 104 -8.00 -15.63 -7.62
N SER A 105 -8.26 -15.02 -8.76
CA SER A 105 -9.58 -14.94 -9.37
C SER A 105 -9.86 -15.93 -10.49
N ASN A 106 -8.87 -16.77 -10.84
CA ASN A 106 -8.90 -17.63 -12.00
C ASN A 106 -9.14 -16.84 -13.31
N GLY A 107 -8.41 -15.73 -13.47
CA GLY A 107 -8.43 -14.89 -14.67
C GLY A 107 -9.61 -13.90 -14.76
N LYS A 108 -10.49 -13.82 -13.76
CA LYS A 108 -11.56 -12.81 -13.76
C LYS A 108 -10.97 -11.40 -13.64
N PRO A 109 -11.48 -10.39 -14.39
CA PRO A 109 -10.91 -9.06 -14.43
C PRO A 109 -10.82 -8.37 -13.07
N ALA A 110 -9.64 -7.84 -12.75
CA ALA A 110 -9.36 -7.05 -11.55
C ALA A 110 -9.74 -5.57 -11.76
N SER A 111 -11.04 -5.29 -11.84
CA SER A 111 -11.58 -4.00 -12.27
C SER A 111 -11.46 -2.87 -11.24
N ASN A 112 -11.37 -3.19 -9.94
CA ASN A 112 -11.19 -2.19 -8.88
C ASN A 112 -9.70 -1.95 -8.63
N TYR A 113 -9.31 -0.69 -8.49
CA TYR A 113 -7.91 -0.28 -8.42
C TYR A 113 -7.71 0.95 -7.55
N VAL A 114 -6.70 0.89 -6.67
CA VAL A 114 -6.21 2.02 -5.87
C VAL A 114 -4.68 1.94 -5.74
N TRP A 115 -4.02 3.08 -5.55
CA TRP A 115 -2.56 3.18 -5.49
C TRP A 115 -2.11 4.40 -4.69
N ALA A 116 -0.86 4.36 -4.20
CA ALA A 116 -0.17 5.49 -3.59
C ALA A 116 1.33 5.39 -3.87
N CYS A 117 2.04 6.52 -3.87
CA CYS A 117 3.50 6.58 -3.78
C CYS A 117 3.85 7.38 -2.52
N ASN A 118 5.07 7.20 -2.01
CA ASN A 118 5.64 8.18 -1.09
C ASN A 118 6.47 9.24 -1.81
#